data_AF-A0A6C0P786-F1
#
_entry.id   AF-A0A6C0P786-F1
#
_cell.length_a   1.000
_cell.length_b   1.000
_cell.length_c   1.000
_cell.angle_alpha   90.00
_cell.angle_beta   90.00
_cell.angle_gamma   90.00
#
_symmetry.space_group_name_H-M   'P 1'
#
loop_
_entity.id
_entity.type
_entity.pdbx_description
1 polymer ?
#
loop_
_entity_poly.entity_id
_entity_poly.type
_entity_poly.pdbx_seq_one_letter_code
_entity_poly.pdbx_strand_id
1 'polypeptide(L)'
;MPANETAQEPRAIRLPMVEIFETVEGEGTRAGFPTVFVRLFGCNLRCVWCDTKYSYPPAEAEFTMTIDEIVSQVEREYKAEYICMTGGEPLLYGSRSGALLEALCGIERIKDVHVETNGAIDLAPFLRDIHSPKARYIMDYKLPDSGENEAMLHENFALLRKQDEVKFVIASDADFDYAVKVLADYPTEALALFSPVWESMPPAKLVEKMLAAGLTRVKLNMQLHKIIWDPARRGV
;
A
#
# COMPACT_ATOMS: atom_id res chain seq x y z
N MET A 1 -11.76 33.22 26.81
CA MET A 1 -10.58 32.62 26.15
C MET A 1 -10.78 31.12 26.22
N PRO A 2 -11.09 30.41 25.13
CA PRO A 2 -11.18 28.97 25.19
C PRO A 2 -9.76 28.38 25.26
N ALA A 3 -9.67 27.28 26.01
CA ALA A 3 -8.44 26.65 26.42
C ALA A 3 -7.57 26.20 25.24
N ASN A 4 -6.27 26.37 25.42
CA ASN A 4 -5.21 25.87 24.56
C ASN A 4 -5.30 24.32 24.57
N GLU A 5 -5.86 23.73 23.52
CA GLU A 5 -5.67 22.30 23.23
C GLU A 5 -4.17 22.11 23.04
N THR A 6 -3.49 21.54 24.03
CA THR A 6 -2.09 21.18 23.91
C THR A 6 -1.96 20.15 22.79
N ALA A 7 -1.45 20.59 21.64
CA ALA A 7 -1.08 19.70 20.55
C ALA A 7 -0.12 18.64 21.12
N GLN A 8 -0.58 17.39 21.15
CA GLN A 8 0.25 16.27 21.57
C GLN A 8 1.47 16.21 20.65
N GLU A 9 2.67 16.05 21.21
CA GLU A 9 3.88 15.94 20.39
C GLU A 9 3.69 14.85 19.33
N PRO A 10 3.92 15.12 18.03
CA PRO A 10 3.62 14.17 16.96
C PRO A 10 4.27 12.80 17.19
N ARG A 11 5.46 12.76 17.82
CA ARG A 11 6.17 11.54 18.16
C ARG A 11 5.51 10.67 19.23
N ALA A 12 4.65 11.25 20.09
CA ALA A 12 3.90 10.53 21.13
C ALA A 12 2.57 9.94 20.64
N ILE A 13 2.16 10.19 19.39
CA ILE A 13 0.94 9.63 18.79
C ILE A 13 1.05 8.10 18.76
N ARG A 14 0.03 7.40 19.27
CA ARG A 14 -0.06 5.93 19.25
C ARG A 14 -0.88 5.41 18.08
N LEU A 15 -0.38 4.37 17.43
CA LEU A 15 -1.02 3.64 16.34
C LEU A 15 -1.17 2.16 16.71
N PRO A 16 -2.28 1.52 16.33
CA PRO A 16 -2.45 0.09 16.46
C PRO A 16 -1.67 -0.62 15.35
N MET A 17 -0.94 -1.66 15.74
CA MET A 17 0.04 -2.33 14.89
C MET A 17 -0.25 -3.82 14.80
N VAL A 18 0.18 -4.42 13.70
CA VAL A 18 0.22 -5.87 13.53
C VAL A 18 1.65 -6.36 13.71
N GLU A 19 2.59 -5.79 12.95
CA GLU A 19 3.97 -6.25 12.92
C GLU A 19 4.89 -5.19 12.30
N ILE A 20 6.17 -5.27 12.65
CA ILE A 20 7.26 -4.61 11.95
C ILE A 20 8.33 -5.67 11.68
N PHE A 21 8.78 -5.79 10.43
CA PHE A 21 9.76 -6.80 10.04
C PHE A 21 10.54 -6.38 8.79
N GLU A 22 11.68 -7.01 8.53
CA GLU A 22 12.51 -6.78 7.34
C GLU A 22 12.50 -8.03 6.46
N THR A 23 12.20 -7.83 5.17
CA THR A 23 12.24 -8.87 4.14
C THR A 23 12.55 -8.24 2.78
N VAL A 24 12.34 -8.92 1.65
CA VAL A 24 12.35 -8.28 0.32
C VAL A 24 10.94 -7.86 -0.09
N GLU A 25 10.83 -6.68 -0.71
CA GLU A 25 9.57 -6.23 -1.29
C GLU A 25 9.11 -7.23 -2.37
N GLY A 26 7.85 -7.63 -2.29
CA GLY A 26 7.28 -8.64 -3.16
C GLY A 26 6.76 -8.08 -4.48
N GLU A 27 6.41 -6.79 -4.51
CA GLU A 27 5.61 -6.17 -5.56
C GLU A 27 6.10 -4.76 -5.97
N GLY A 28 5.50 -4.21 -7.04
CA GLY A 28 5.75 -2.85 -7.51
C GLY A 28 7.11 -2.62 -8.15
N THR A 29 7.54 -1.37 -8.17
CA THR A 29 8.87 -0.97 -8.69
C THR A 29 10.03 -1.31 -7.76
N ARG A 30 9.74 -1.65 -6.50
CA ARG A 30 10.74 -2.03 -5.50
C ARG A 30 10.85 -3.54 -5.28
N ALA A 31 10.07 -4.35 -6.01
CA ALA A 31 10.15 -5.80 -5.95
C ALA A 31 11.61 -6.31 -5.98
N GLY A 32 11.99 -7.09 -4.96
CA GLY A 32 13.32 -7.68 -4.77
C GLY A 32 14.28 -6.87 -3.88
N PHE A 33 13.96 -5.62 -3.50
CA PHE A 33 14.80 -4.85 -2.57
C PHE A 33 14.52 -5.21 -1.11
N PRO A 34 15.56 -5.33 -0.25
CA PRO A 34 15.37 -5.38 1.20
C PRO A 34 14.58 -4.16 1.69
N THR A 35 13.48 -4.42 2.39
CA THR A 35 12.45 -3.43 2.76
C THR A 35 11.94 -3.74 4.17
N VAL A 36 11.81 -2.70 4.99
CA VAL A 36 11.12 -2.82 6.29
C VAL A 36 9.63 -2.63 6.06
N PHE A 37 8.83 -3.60 6.47
CA PHE A 37 7.38 -3.50 6.48
C PHE A 37 6.93 -2.96 7.84
N VAL A 38 6.18 -1.87 7.81
CA VAL A 38 5.50 -1.28 8.97
C VAL A 38 4.01 -1.49 8.76
N ARG A 39 3.45 -2.55 9.38
CA ARG A 39 2.06 -2.98 9.16
C ARG A 39 1.15 -2.49 10.29
N LEU A 40 0.29 -1.52 9.97
CA LEU A 40 -0.74 -1.00 10.86
C LEU A 40 -1.93 -1.98 10.94
N PHE A 41 -2.65 -1.97 12.05
CA PHE A 41 -3.91 -2.71 12.17
C PHE A 41 -5.08 -1.86 11.65
N GLY A 42 -6.19 -2.48 11.24
CA GLY A 42 -7.45 -1.86 10.82
C GLY A 42 -7.60 -1.67 9.30
N CYS A 43 -8.74 -2.07 8.73
CA CYS A 43 -9.10 -1.86 7.32
C CYS A 43 -10.58 -1.50 7.17
N ASN A 44 -10.89 -0.59 6.26
CA ASN A 44 -12.25 -0.18 5.89
C ASN A 44 -12.92 -1.10 4.85
N LEU A 45 -12.19 -2.06 4.27
CA LEU A 45 -12.69 -2.99 3.25
C LEU A 45 -12.65 -4.45 3.71
N ARG A 46 -13.40 -5.35 3.05
CA ARG A 46 -13.46 -6.80 3.29
C ARG A 46 -13.35 -7.59 1.98
N CYS A 47 -12.30 -7.28 1.22
CA CYS A 47 -11.99 -7.92 -0.06
C CYS A 47 -12.05 -9.46 0.01
N VAL A 48 -12.67 -10.09 -1.00
CA VAL A 48 -12.92 -11.54 -1.05
C VAL A 48 -11.65 -12.38 -0.84
N TRP A 49 -10.55 -12.00 -1.48
CA TRP A 49 -9.25 -12.70 -1.45
C TRP A 49 -8.18 -11.96 -0.63
N CYS A 50 -8.57 -11.25 0.42
CA CYS A 50 -7.56 -10.66 1.31
C CYS A 50 -6.68 -11.77 1.93
N ASP A 51 -5.37 -11.68 1.72
CA ASP A 51 -4.35 -12.56 2.29
C ASP A 51 -4.00 -12.19 3.74
N THR A 52 -4.28 -10.95 4.14
CA THR A 52 -3.90 -10.38 5.42
C THR A 52 -5.12 -10.20 6.34
N LYS A 53 -6.01 -11.21 6.43
CA LYS A 53 -7.25 -11.11 7.23
C LYS A 53 -7.03 -10.86 8.73
N TYR A 54 -5.80 -11.09 9.22
CA TYR A 54 -5.38 -10.81 10.58
C TYR A 54 -5.06 -9.33 10.84
N SER A 55 -5.00 -8.47 9.81
CA SER A 55 -4.75 -7.04 9.97
C SER A 55 -6.00 -6.20 10.20
N TYR A 56 -7.20 -6.79 10.38
CA TYR A 56 -8.43 -6.03 10.60
C TYR A 56 -9.50 -6.81 11.38
N PRO A 57 -10.54 -6.13 11.93
CA PRO A 57 -11.61 -6.78 12.69
C PRO A 57 -12.35 -7.87 11.89
N PRO A 58 -12.58 -9.07 12.46
CA PRO A 58 -12.69 -9.32 13.90
C PRO A 58 -11.39 -9.71 14.62
N ALA A 59 -10.24 -9.70 13.94
CA ALA A 59 -8.95 -9.78 14.66
C ALA A 59 -8.76 -8.56 15.57
N GLU A 60 -7.74 -8.60 16.42
CA GLU A 60 -7.34 -7.48 17.27
C GLU A 60 -5.95 -6.98 16.86
N ALA A 61 -5.63 -5.74 17.22
CA ALA A 61 -4.27 -5.25 17.06
C ALA A 61 -3.34 -6.07 17.96
N GLU A 62 -2.22 -6.54 17.41
CA GLU A 62 -1.23 -7.34 18.16
C GLU A 62 -0.58 -6.49 19.26
N PHE A 63 -0.36 -5.20 18.99
CA PHE A 63 0.16 -4.24 19.95
C PHE A 63 -0.16 -2.80 19.53
N THR A 64 0.19 -1.84 20.39
CA THR A 64 0.17 -0.40 20.05
C THR A 64 1.55 0.18 20.29
N MET A 65 1.99 1.07 19.40
CA MET A 65 3.27 1.78 19.52
C MET A 65 3.08 3.27 19.27
N THR A 66 3.88 4.08 19.92
CA THR A 66 4.10 5.47 19.55
C THR A 66 4.90 5.56 18.24
N ILE A 67 4.76 6.66 17.52
CA ILE A 67 5.59 6.95 16.35
C ILE A 67 7.09 6.91 16.71
N ASP A 68 7.47 7.39 17.89
CA ASP A 68 8.86 7.34 18.35
C ASP A 68 9.38 5.92 18.56
N GLU A 69 8.58 5.04 19.18
CA GLU A 69 8.90 3.62 19.33
C GLU A 69 9.06 2.95 17.96
N ILE A 70 8.18 3.26 17.00
CA ILE A 70 8.23 2.70 15.63
C ILE A 70 9.53 3.11 14.94
N VAL A 71 9.83 4.41 14.91
CA VAL A 71 11.06 4.93 14.29
C VAL A 71 12.30 4.35 14.96
N SER A 72 12.33 4.34 16.29
CA SER A 72 13.45 3.78 17.05
C SER A 72 13.68 2.30 16.77
N GLN A 73 12.61 1.51 16.65
CA GLN A 73 12.72 0.10 16.28
C GLN A 73 13.29 -0.04 14.87
N VAL A 74 12.76 0.74 13.91
CA VAL A 74 13.22 0.74 12.52
C VAL A 74 14.71 1.09 12.41
N GLU A 75 15.20 2.05 13.18
CA GLU A 75 16.61 2.44 13.19
C GLU A 75 17.54 1.43 13.86
N ARG A 76 17.09 0.78 14.93
CA ARG A 76 17.92 -0.11 15.73
C ARG A 76 18.01 -1.52 15.15
N GLU A 77 16.90 -2.06 14.65
CA GLU A 77 16.78 -3.48 14.33
C GLU A 77 17.04 -3.82 12.86
N TYR A 78 16.84 -2.85 11.95
CA TYR A 78 16.84 -3.10 10.51
C TYR A 78 17.90 -2.30 9.76
N LYS A 79 18.28 -2.79 8.57
CA LYS A 79 19.34 -2.21 7.71
C LYS A 79 18.83 -1.77 6.35
N ALA A 80 17.65 -2.20 5.94
CA ALA A 80 17.02 -1.79 4.69
C ALA A 80 16.91 -0.26 4.59
N GLU A 81 17.05 0.23 3.37
CA GLU A 81 16.93 1.65 2.97
C GLU A 81 15.54 1.99 2.45
N TYR A 82 14.65 0.98 2.35
CA TYR A 82 13.29 1.09 1.86
C TYR A 82 12.31 0.72 2.97
N ILE A 83 11.18 1.41 3.03
CA ILE A 83 10.08 1.10 3.94
C ILE A 83 8.78 0.95 3.15
N CYS A 84 8.05 -0.13 3.43
CA CYS A 84 6.67 -0.30 3.04
C CYS A 84 5.77 0.00 4.26
N MET A 85 5.06 1.13 4.22
CA MET A 85 4.01 1.44 5.18
C MET A 85 2.70 0.83 4.67
N THR A 86 2.23 -0.22 5.33
CA THR A 86 1.07 -1.02 4.93
C THR A 86 0.18 -1.29 6.16
N GLY A 87 -0.85 -2.12 6.07
CA GLY A 87 -1.64 -2.44 7.24
C GLY A 87 -2.79 -3.39 7.01
N GLY A 88 -3.92 -3.22 7.68
CA GLY A 88 -5.10 -3.09 6.84
C GLY A 88 -4.94 -1.86 5.95
N GLU A 89 -5.80 -0.87 6.04
CA GLU A 89 -5.61 0.39 5.32
C GLU A 89 -4.66 1.33 6.12
N PRO A 90 -3.41 1.58 5.69
CA PRO A 90 -2.46 2.39 6.46
C PRO A 90 -2.88 3.86 6.59
N LEU A 91 -3.70 4.39 5.68
CA LEU A 91 -4.20 5.77 5.71
C LEU A 91 -5.48 5.93 6.54
N LEU A 92 -6.00 4.85 7.13
CA LEU A 92 -7.24 4.83 7.92
C LEU A 92 -7.24 5.83 9.09
N TYR A 93 -6.06 6.15 9.63
CA TYR A 93 -5.91 7.02 10.80
C TYR A 93 -5.67 8.50 10.47
N GLY A 94 -5.81 8.91 9.20
CA GLY A 94 -5.77 10.31 8.78
C GLY A 94 -4.46 10.99 9.14
N SER A 95 -4.53 12.13 9.84
CA SER A 95 -3.34 12.90 10.26
C SER A 95 -2.35 12.10 11.11
N ARG A 96 -2.79 11.08 11.84
CA ARG A 96 -1.88 10.18 12.58
C ARG A 96 -1.07 9.30 11.64
N SER A 97 -1.68 8.79 10.56
CA SER A 97 -0.96 8.09 9.49
C SER A 97 0.03 9.02 8.79
N GLY A 98 -0.38 10.27 8.54
CA GLY A 98 0.51 11.29 7.96
C GLY A 98 1.74 11.58 8.83
N ALA A 99 1.54 11.76 10.13
CA ALA A 99 2.62 11.97 11.08
C ALA A 99 3.61 10.79 11.12
N LEU A 100 3.11 9.54 11.02
CA LEU A 100 3.99 8.37 10.94
C LEU A 100 4.79 8.38 9.64
N LEU A 101 4.15 8.61 8.49
CA LEU A 101 4.82 8.66 7.19
C LEU A 101 5.93 9.72 7.17
N GLU A 102 5.68 10.92 7.68
CA GLU A 102 6.71 11.97 7.81
C GLU A 102 7.87 11.53 8.71
N ALA A 103 7.57 10.90 9.85
CA ALA A 103 8.59 10.43 10.77
C ALA A 103 9.47 9.33 10.16
N LEU A 104 8.88 8.39 9.43
CA LEU A 104 9.61 7.34 8.69
C LEU A 104 10.48 7.93 7.58
N CYS A 105 9.97 8.92 6.84
CA CYS A 105 10.73 9.66 5.84
C CYS A 105 11.93 10.42 6.45
N GLY A 106 11.78 10.89 7.68
CA GLY A 106 12.81 11.63 8.41
C GLY A 106 14.03 10.79 8.81
N ILE A 107 13.93 9.46 8.73
CA ILE A 107 15.06 8.58 9.02
C ILE A 107 16.14 8.75 7.94
N GLU A 108 17.37 9.06 8.37
CA GLU A 108 18.45 9.50 7.46
C GLU A 108 18.77 8.46 6.38
N ARG A 109 18.97 7.19 6.76
CA ARG A 109 19.32 6.11 5.82
C ARG A 109 18.21 5.76 4.82
N ILE A 110 16.96 6.12 5.13
CA ILE A 110 15.80 5.71 4.34
C ILE A 110 15.76 6.56 3.08
N LYS A 111 15.66 5.89 1.93
CA LYS A 111 15.63 6.49 0.60
C LYS A 111 14.22 6.57 0.02
N ASP A 112 13.32 5.70 0.48
CA ASP A 112 11.98 5.51 -0.07
C ASP A 112 11.06 4.98 1.04
N VAL A 113 9.91 5.64 1.20
CA VAL A 113 8.80 5.15 2.01
C VAL A 113 7.59 5.08 1.10
N HIS A 114 7.16 3.87 0.78
CA HIS A 114 5.97 3.67 -0.02
C HIS A 114 4.80 3.22 0.81
N VAL A 115 3.64 3.81 0.54
CA VAL A 115 2.38 3.46 1.20
C VAL A 115 1.58 2.55 0.29
N GLU A 116 1.27 1.35 0.76
CA GLU A 116 0.29 0.48 0.08
C GLU A 116 -1.11 0.78 0.61
N THR A 117 -1.91 1.50 -0.18
CA THR A 117 -3.27 1.95 0.19
C THR A 117 -4.32 1.39 -0.78
N ASN A 118 -5.54 1.18 -0.31
CA ASN A 118 -6.59 0.46 -1.04
C ASN A 118 -7.43 1.32 -2.01
N GLY A 119 -7.14 2.62 -2.13
CA GLY A 119 -7.86 3.52 -3.04
C GLY A 119 -9.23 4.02 -2.57
N ALA A 120 -9.70 3.59 -1.40
CA ALA A 120 -10.96 4.06 -0.77
C ALA A 120 -10.75 5.19 0.26
N ILE A 121 -9.52 5.72 0.36
CA ILE A 121 -9.18 6.88 1.19
C ILE A 121 -8.75 8.03 0.26
N ASP A 122 -9.26 9.24 0.52
CA ASP A 122 -8.87 10.46 -0.21
C ASP A 122 -7.39 10.77 0.04
N LEU A 123 -6.60 10.82 -1.04
CA LEU A 123 -5.17 11.11 -0.98
C LEU A 123 -4.84 12.60 -0.86
N ALA A 124 -5.80 13.50 -1.15
CA ALA A 124 -5.55 14.94 -1.21
C ALA A 124 -4.95 15.52 0.09
N PRO A 125 -5.42 15.13 1.30
CA PRO A 125 -4.80 15.61 2.53
C PRO A 125 -3.34 15.20 2.67
N PHE A 126 -3.02 13.95 2.31
CA PHE A 126 -1.66 13.43 2.45
C PHE A 126 -0.71 14.09 1.46
N LEU A 127 -1.11 14.30 0.20
CA LEU A 127 -0.26 14.97 -0.79
C LEU A 127 -0.07 16.46 -0.51
N ARG A 128 -1.05 17.10 0.16
CA ARG A 128 -0.93 18.49 0.58
C ARG A 128 0.00 18.67 1.77
N ASP A 129 -0.09 17.76 2.75
CA ASP A 129 0.57 17.95 4.04
C ASP A 129 1.98 17.32 4.06
N ILE A 130 2.21 16.25 3.28
CA ILE A 130 3.45 15.47 3.29
C ILE A 130 4.33 15.87 2.10
N HIS A 131 5.42 16.56 2.40
CA HIS A 131 6.30 17.15 1.38
C HIS A 131 7.58 16.35 1.11
N SER A 132 7.80 15.25 1.83
CA SER A 132 9.00 14.42 1.66
C SER A 132 9.04 13.81 0.25
N PRO A 133 10.13 13.99 -0.51
CA PRO A 133 10.27 13.34 -1.82
C PRO A 133 10.42 11.82 -1.71
N LYS A 134 10.74 11.31 -0.50
CA LYS A 134 10.84 9.87 -0.21
C LYS A 134 9.46 9.19 -0.14
N ALA A 135 8.39 9.96 0.10
CA ALA A 135 7.04 9.43 0.25
C ALA A 135 6.37 9.20 -1.12
N ARG A 136 6.00 7.95 -1.41
CA ARG A 136 5.25 7.57 -2.61
C ARG A 136 4.07 6.67 -2.27
N TYR A 137 3.09 6.59 -3.17
CA TYR A 137 1.87 5.82 -2.96
C TYR A 137 1.77 4.71 -3.99
N ILE A 138 1.39 3.53 -3.52
CA ILE A 138 0.97 2.40 -4.34
C ILE A 138 -0.52 2.21 -4.04
N MET A 139 -1.36 2.76 -4.93
CA MET A 139 -2.81 2.67 -4.78
C MET A 139 -3.30 1.37 -5.42
N ASP A 140 -3.74 0.43 -4.61
CA ASP A 140 -4.32 -0.85 -5.03
C ASP A 140 -5.83 -0.71 -5.26
N TYR A 141 -6.20 -0.37 -6.49
CA TYR A 141 -7.57 -0.19 -6.93
C TYR A 141 -8.32 -1.52 -6.94
N LYS A 142 -9.43 -1.57 -6.19
CA LYS A 142 -10.24 -2.77 -6.02
C LYS A 142 -11.24 -2.93 -7.18
N LEU A 143 -11.04 -3.99 -7.94
CA LEU A 143 -11.87 -4.34 -9.10
C LEU A 143 -13.16 -5.07 -8.68
N PRO A 144 -14.17 -5.18 -9.57
CA PRO A 144 -15.47 -5.74 -9.23
C PRO A 144 -15.42 -7.09 -8.52
N ASP A 145 -14.58 -8.03 -8.97
CA ASP A 145 -14.53 -9.37 -8.36
C ASP A 145 -14.03 -9.31 -6.90
N SER A 146 -13.36 -8.24 -6.48
CA SER A 146 -12.88 -8.10 -5.10
C SER A 146 -14.02 -7.89 -4.11
N GLY A 147 -15.21 -7.52 -4.60
CA GLY A 147 -16.40 -7.17 -3.82
C GLY A 147 -16.40 -5.75 -3.24
N GLU A 148 -15.41 -4.92 -3.57
CA GLU A 148 -15.17 -3.61 -2.91
C GLU A 148 -15.02 -2.44 -3.90
N ASN A 149 -15.38 -2.66 -5.16
CA ASN A 149 -15.20 -1.68 -6.24
C ASN A 149 -15.98 -0.37 -6.02
N GLU A 150 -17.16 -0.44 -5.41
CA GLU A 150 -18.00 0.74 -5.14
C GLU A 150 -17.37 1.72 -4.15
N ALA A 151 -16.40 1.27 -3.34
CA ALA A 151 -15.70 2.11 -2.37
C ALA A 151 -14.57 2.95 -3.00
N MET A 152 -14.21 2.69 -4.26
CA MET A 152 -13.03 3.31 -4.88
C MET A 152 -13.26 4.78 -5.23
N LEU A 153 -12.28 5.63 -4.91
CA LEU A 153 -12.31 7.06 -5.21
C LEU A 153 -11.50 7.33 -6.48
N HIS A 154 -12.21 7.64 -7.57
CA HIS A 154 -11.58 7.90 -8.87
C HIS A 154 -10.79 9.20 -8.91
N GLU A 155 -11.12 10.16 -8.05
CA GLU A 155 -10.43 11.44 -7.92
C GLU A 155 -8.95 11.25 -7.57
N ASN A 156 -8.60 10.14 -6.89
CA ASN A 156 -7.23 9.83 -6.54
C ASN A 156 -6.32 9.65 -7.76
N PHE A 157 -6.83 9.23 -8.92
CA PHE A 157 -6.02 9.04 -10.13
C PHE A 157 -5.33 10.33 -10.59
N ALA A 158 -6.01 11.46 -10.45
CA ALA A 158 -5.48 12.79 -10.81
C ALA A 158 -4.44 13.31 -9.80
N LEU A 159 -4.39 12.73 -8.59
CA LEU A 159 -3.45 13.09 -7.52
C LEU A 159 -2.13 12.31 -7.63
N LEU A 160 -2.18 11.07 -8.12
CA LEU A 160 -1.01 10.22 -8.23
C LEU A 160 0.02 10.80 -9.22
N ARG A 161 1.28 10.81 -8.77
CA ARG A 161 2.44 11.43 -9.46
C ARG A 161 3.26 10.36 -10.18
N LYS A 162 4.24 10.77 -10.98
CA LYS A 162 5.16 9.87 -11.72
C LYS A 162 5.95 8.86 -10.86
N GLN A 163 6.15 9.16 -9.57
CA GLN A 163 6.84 8.28 -8.63
C GLN A 163 5.90 7.28 -7.94
N ASP A 164 4.60 7.50 -8.08
CA ASP A 164 3.55 6.68 -7.49
C ASP A 164 3.17 5.54 -8.47
N GLU A 165 2.45 4.55 -7.95
CA GLU A 165 2.00 3.37 -8.70
C GLU A 165 0.50 3.17 -8.48
N VAL A 166 -0.21 2.67 -9.49
CA VAL A 166 -1.59 2.19 -9.37
C VAL A 166 -1.64 0.71 -9.70
N LYS A 167 -2.05 -0.09 -8.73
CA LYS A 167 -2.08 -1.55 -8.79
C LYS A 167 -3.50 -2.04 -9.00
N PHE A 168 -3.66 -3.02 -9.88
CA PHE A 168 -4.89 -3.74 -10.12
C PHE A 168 -4.64 -5.23 -9.94
N VAL A 169 -5.32 -5.84 -8.98
CA VAL A 169 -5.31 -7.30 -8.79
C VAL A 169 -6.40 -7.93 -9.64
N ILE A 170 -6.00 -8.64 -10.70
CA ILE A 170 -6.86 -9.14 -11.77
C ILE A 170 -7.26 -10.58 -11.48
N ALA A 171 -8.54 -10.82 -11.16
CA ALA A 171 -9.05 -12.16 -10.90
C ALA A 171 -9.66 -12.85 -12.14
N SER A 172 -10.20 -12.08 -13.08
CA SER A 172 -10.94 -12.60 -14.23
C SER A 172 -10.73 -11.78 -15.51
N ASP A 173 -11.28 -12.25 -16.62
CA ASP A 173 -11.31 -11.49 -17.87
C ASP A 173 -12.16 -10.22 -17.74
N ALA A 174 -13.23 -10.26 -16.94
CA ALA A 174 -14.06 -9.09 -16.68
C ALA A 174 -13.30 -8.03 -15.87
N ASP A 175 -12.55 -8.44 -14.85
CA ASP A 175 -11.65 -7.56 -14.10
C ASP A 175 -10.59 -6.92 -14.99
N PHE A 176 -9.99 -7.70 -15.91
CA PHE A 176 -9.02 -7.17 -16.86
C PHE A 176 -9.63 -6.09 -17.75
N ASP A 177 -10.78 -6.38 -18.37
CA ASP A 177 -11.46 -5.43 -19.25
C ASP A 177 -11.90 -4.18 -18.48
N TYR A 178 -12.32 -4.35 -17.21
CA TYR A 178 -12.66 -3.24 -16.32
C TYR A 178 -11.44 -2.39 -15.95
N ALA A 179 -10.30 -3.00 -15.61
CA ALA A 179 -9.06 -2.28 -15.30
C ALA A 179 -8.58 -1.44 -16.48
N VAL A 180 -8.66 -1.98 -17.70
CA VAL A 180 -8.35 -1.24 -18.93
C VAL A 180 -9.30 -0.05 -19.10
N LYS A 181 -10.60 -0.24 -18.85
CA LYS A 181 -11.58 0.84 -18.89
C LYS A 181 -11.29 1.93 -17.85
N VAL A 182 -10.97 1.56 -16.60
CA VAL A 182 -10.61 2.51 -15.54
C VAL A 182 -9.41 3.36 -15.95
N LEU A 183 -8.35 2.76 -16.48
CA LEU A 183 -7.18 3.50 -16.94
C LEU A 183 -7.46 4.44 -18.13
N ALA A 184 -8.45 4.11 -18.96
CA ALA A 184 -8.88 4.96 -20.06
C ALA A 184 -9.74 6.14 -19.59
N ASP A 185 -10.67 5.89 -18.67
CA ASP A 185 -11.59 6.90 -18.13
C ASP A 185 -10.93 7.84 -17.13
N TYR A 186 -9.93 7.35 -16.38
CA TYR A 186 -9.23 8.07 -15.32
C TYR A 186 -7.71 8.08 -15.57
N PRO A 187 -7.22 8.98 -16.43
CA PRO A 187 -5.79 9.11 -16.69
C PRO A 187 -5.00 9.45 -15.42
N THR A 188 -3.79 8.91 -15.32
CA THR A 188 -2.87 9.15 -14.19
C THR A 188 -1.43 9.27 -14.66
N GLU A 189 -0.58 9.96 -13.88
CA GLU A 189 0.87 9.97 -14.11
C GLU A 189 1.58 8.74 -13.51
N ALA A 190 0.93 8.02 -12.59
CA ALA A 190 1.50 6.86 -11.93
C ALA A 190 1.73 5.68 -12.91
N LEU A 191 2.68 4.83 -12.55
CA LEU A 191 2.88 3.57 -13.26
C LEU A 191 1.73 2.61 -12.95
N ALA A 192 1.01 2.17 -13.98
CA ALA A 192 -0.01 1.13 -13.85
C ALA A 192 0.63 -0.26 -13.74
N LEU A 193 0.15 -1.04 -12.77
CA LEU A 193 0.59 -2.40 -12.48
C LEU A 193 -0.59 -3.36 -12.56
N PHE A 194 -0.45 -4.45 -13.32
CA PHE A 194 -1.43 -5.53 -13.34
C PHE A 194 -0.85 -6.75 -12.62
N SER A 195 -1.50 -7.17 -11.54
CA SER A 195 -1.11 -8.32 -10.72
C SER A 195 -2.11 -9.46 -10.90
N PRO A 196 -1.66 -10.71 -11.11
CA PRO A 196 -2.57 -11.85 -11.21
C PRO A 196 -3.07 -12.32 -9.84
N VAL A 197 -4.34 -12.69 -9.73
CA VAL A 197 -4.76 -13.72 -8.76
C VAL A 197 -4.35 -15.07 -9.33
N TRP A 198 -3.39 -15.74 -8.72
CA TRP A 198 -2.68 -16.87 -9.33
C TRP A 198 -3.60 -18.04 -9.72
N GLU A 199 -4.63 -18.29 -8.90
CA GLU A 199 -5.55 -19.40 -9.03
C GLU A 199 -6.53 -19.22 -10.20
N SER A 200 -6.98 -17.98 -10.45
CA SER A 200 -8.03 -17.67 -11.44
C SER A 200 -7.51 -16.95 -12.68
N MET A 201 -6.36 -16.28 -12.56
CA MET A 201 -5.67 -15.56 -13.63
C MET A 201 -4.19 -15.96 -13.67
N PRO A 202 -3.84 -17.10 -14.29
CA PRO A 202 -2.44 -17.52 -14.40
C PRO A 202 -1.58 -16.42 -15.06
N PRO A 203 -0.33 -16.20 -14.60
CA PRO A 203 0.51 -15.12 -15.10
C PRO A 203 0.68 -15.09 -16.63
N ALA A 204 0.81 -16.27 -17.26
CA ALA A 204 0.91 -16.38 -18.72
C ALA A 204 -0.34 -15.83 -19.43
N LYS A 205 -1.54 -16.16 -18.93
CA LYS A 205 -2.82 -15.65 -19.46
C LYS A 205 -2.89 -14.12 -19.33
N LEU A 206 -2.49 -13.57 -18.17
CA LEU A 206 -2.49 -12.13 -17.97
C LEU A 206 -1.55 -11.42 -18.96
N VAL A 207 -0.34 -11.95 -19.15
CA VAL A 207 0.64 -11.42 -20.11
C VAL A 207 0.09 -11.44 -21.54
N GLU A 208 -0.50 -12.56 -21.98
CA GLU A 208 -1.11 -12.67 -23.31
C GLU A 208 -2.19 -11.60 -23.52
N LYS A 209 -3.03 -11.37 -22.52
CA LYS A 209 -4.06 -10.31 -22.57
C LYS A 209 -3.46 -8.91 -22.63
N MET A 210 -2.45 -8.62 -21.81
CA MET A 210 -1.76 -7.32 -21.84
C MET A 210 -1.14 -7.03 -23.22
N LEU A 211 -0.51 -8.04 -23.82
CA LEU A 211 0.10 -7.93 -25.15
C LEU A 211 -0.96 -7.76 -26.24
N ALA A 212 -2.05 -8.54 -26.20
CA ALA A 212 -3.15 -8.45 -27.15
C ALA A 212 -3.86 -7.08 -27.11
N ALA A 213 -3.98 -6.49 -25.92
CA ALA A 213 -4.55 -5.15 -25.72
C ALA A 213 -3.56 -4.01 -26.00
N GLY A 214 -2.29 -4.30 -26.32
CA GLY A 214 -1.29 -3.27 -26.63
C GLY A 214 -0.93 -2.37 -25.44
N LEU A 215 -0.98 -2.91 -24.22
CA LEU A 215 -0.75 -2.15 -22.97
C LEU A 215 0.74 -1.84 -22.74
N THR A 216 1.32 -1.00 -23.60
CA THR A 216 2.76 -0.66 -23.61
C THR A 216 3.26 0.12 -22.39
N ARG A 217 2.33 0.66 -21.58
CA ARG A 217 2.63 1.46 -20.38
C ARG A 217 2.14 0.81 -19.08
N VAL A 218 1.70 -0.44 -19.14
CA VAL A 218 1.28 -1.23 -17.98
C VAL A 218 2.33 -2.28 -17.68
N LYS A 219 2.80 -2.32 -16.44
CA LYS A 219 3.81 -3.29 -15.99
C LYS A 219 3.12 -4.53 -15.41
N LEU A 220 3.59 -5.72 -15.80
CA LEU A 220 3.23 -6.95 -15.09
C LEU A 220 3.83 -6.90 -13.68
N ASN A 221 3.00 -7.10 -12.67
CA ASN A 221 3.42 -7.13 -11.28
C ASN A 221 3.26 -8.53 -10.71
N MET A 222 4.38 -9.21 -10.53
CA MET A 222 4.41 -10.54 -9.91
C MET A 222 4.50 -10.40 -8.39
N GLN A 223 3.85 -11.30 -7.67
CA GLN A 223 3.93 -11.37 -6.21
C GLN A 223 5.11 -12.27 -5.82
N LEU A 224 6.34 -11.72 -5.78
CA LEU A 224 7.56 -12.50 -5.57
C LEU A 224 7.54 -13.26 -4.23
N HIS A 225 6.91 -12.70 -3.21
CA HIS A 225 6.82 -13.32 -1.89
C HIS A 225 6.11 -14.68 -1.92
N LYS A 226 5.10 -14.86 -2.80
CA LYS A 226 4.41 -16.14 -2.99
C LYS A 226 5.26 -17.21 -3.68
N ILE A 227 6.37 -16.80 -4.32
CA ILE A 227 7.33 -17.70 -4.98
C ILE A 227 8.42 -18.10 -3.99
N ILE A 228 8.88 -17.15 -3.18
CA ILE A 228 10.02 -17.33 -2.28
C ILE A 228 9.60 -18.10 -1.02
N TRP A 229 8.42 -17.81 -0.47
CA TRP A 229 7.95 -18.39 0.78
C TRP A 229 6.63 -19.14 0.61
N ASP A 230 6.36 -20.03 1.56
CA ASP A 230 5.06 -20.66 1.70
C ASP A 230 3.98 -19.58 1.93
N PRO A 231 2.83 -19.63 1.22
CA PRO A 231 1.77 -18.63 1.35
C PRO A 231 1.19 -18.47 2.77
N ALA A 232 1.35 -19.47 3.64
CA ALA A 232 0.90 -19.40 5.03
C ALA A 232 1.92 -18.74 5.97
N ARG A 233 3.14 -18.44 5.50
CA ARG A 233 4.20 -17.85 6.31
C ARG A 233 3.96 -16.35 6.50
N ARG A 234 4.03 -15.89 7.75
CA ARG A 234 3.94 -14.46 8.14
C ARG A 234 5.32 -13.88 8.39
N GLY A 235 5.42 -12.55 8.36
CA GLY A 235 6.67 -11.82 8.65
C GLY A 235 7.79 -12.15 7.66
N VAL A 236 7.43 -12.42 6.40
CA VAL A 236 8.35 -12.71 5.30
C VAL A 236 7.92 -11.99 4.04
#